data_AF-E9SAG4-F1
#
_entry.id   AF-E9SAG4-F1
#
_cell.length_a   1.000
_cell.length_b   1.000
_cell.length_c   1.000
_cell.angle_alpha   90.00
_cell.angle_beta   90.00
_cell.angle_gamma   90.00
#
_symmetry.space_group_name_H-M   'P 1'
#
loop_
_entity.id
_entity.type
_entity.pdbx_description
1 polymer ?
#
loop_
_entity_poly.entity_id
_entity_poly.type
_entity_poly.pdbx_seq_one_letter_code
_entity_poly.pdbx_strand_id
1 'polypeptide(L)'
;MKNKDAFPYEKTGANADKFAEIDKFLQLNARFSGGMNKFKTVLGSFVNRGGKAPLERAKNIVNSDGIDSVYDDLMHCTRIDRCDIFIGKKYIFKQGMFVFRMSDVRECYIVDEASGDDNEYHCMVDISDETGTDTLELRKLSIIKVQRQQQFETINKPIEAAKIRLE
;
A
#
# COMPACT_ATOMS: atom_id res chain seq x y z
N MET A 1 3.03 -19.77 22.86
CA MET A 1 3.73 -18.47 22.70
C MET A 1 2.95 -17.63 21.72
N LYS A 2 2.50 -16.42 22.10
CA LYS A 2 1.84 -15.49 21.16
C LYS A 2 2.91 -15.01 20.17
N ASN A 3 2.71 -15.26 18.89
CA ASN A 3 3.61 -14.81 17.83
C ASN A 3 3.56 -13.27 17.81
N LYS A 4 4.62 -12.60 18.32
CA LYS A 4 4.67 -11.13 18.40
C LYS A 4 4.76 -10.48 17.01
N ASP A 5 5.10 -11.26 15.99
CA ASP A 5 5.26 -10.83 14.59
C ASP A 5 3.98 -11.03 13.75
N ALA A 6 2.81 -11.23 14.36
CA ALA A 6 1.53 -11.32 13.64
C ALA A 6 0.80 -9.97 13.61
N PHE A 7 0.04 -9.71 12.54
CA PHE A 7 -0.90 -8.59 12.47
C PHE A 7 -1.91 -8.71 13.61
N PRO A 8 -2.40 -7.59 14.20
CA PRO A 8 -3.28 -7.65 15.36
C PRO A 8 -4.50 -8.46 14.96
N TYR A 9 -4.73 -9.54 15.69
CA TYR A 9 -5.79 -10.48 15.39
C TYR A 9 -6.64 -10.64 16.64
N GLU A 10 -7.77 -9.95 16.66
CA GLU A 10 -8.80 -10.20 17.65
C GLU A 10 -9.53 -11.48 17.25
N LYS A 11 -9.24 -12.60 17.94
CA LYS A 11 -9.85 -13.90 17.63
C LYS A 11 -11.32 -14.00 18.01
N THR A 12 -11.73 -13.21 18.99
CA THR A 12 -13.02 -13.29 19.66
C THR A 12 -13.36 -11.88 20.14
N GLY A 13 -14.29 -11.22 19.45
CA GLY A 13 -14.68 -9.84 19.73
C GLY A 13 -15.50 -9.25 18.59
N ALA A 14 -16.11 -8.09 18.80
CA ALA A 14 -17.02 -7.46 17.83
C ALA A 14 -16.31 -7.04 16.52
N ASN A 15 -14.98 -6.92 16.53
CA ASN A 15 -14.19 -6.51 15.37
C ASN A 15 -13.37 -7.65 14.75
N ALA A 16 -13.53 -8.88 15.23
CA ALA A 16 -12.77 -10.05 14.75
C ALA A 16 -12.88 -10.23 13.23
N ASP A 17 -14.10 -10.08 12.68
CA ASP A 17 -14.35 -10.22 11.25
C ASP A 17 -13.67 -9.12 10.43
N LYS A 18 -13.63 -7.89 10.95
CA LYS A 18 -12.97 -6.75 10.27
C LYS A 18 -11.46 -6.95 10.19
N PHE A 19 -10.84 -7.40 11.29
CA PHE A 19 -9.43 -7.77 11.31
C PHE A 19 -9.13 -8.91 10.32
N ALA A 20 -10.00 -9.92 10.27
CA ALA A 20 -9.85 -11.04 9.33
C ALA A 20 -9.97 -10.59 7.87
N GLU A 21 -10.90 -9.69 7.53
CA GLU A 21 -11.06 -9.17 6.17
C GLU A 21 -9.85 -8.35 5.72
N ILE A 22 -9.35 -7.46 6.58
CA ILE A 22 -8.16 -6.64 6.29
C ILE A 22 -6.93 -7.53 6.13
N ASP A 23 -6.72 -8.51 7.01
CA ASP A 23 -5.60 -9.44 6.90
C ASP A 23 -5.73 -10.36 5.68
N LYS A 24 -6.94 -10.81 5.33
CA LYS A 24 -7.19 -11.58 4.10
C LYS A 24 -6.86 -10.77 2.85
N PHE A 25 -7.21 -9.49 2.84
CA PHE A 25 -6.93 -8.60 1.72
C PHE A 25 -5.43 -8.29 1.60
N LEU A 26 -4.77 -7.94 2.69
CA LEU A 26 -3.34 -7.57 2.72
C LEU A 26 -2.39 -8.78 2.83
N GLN A 27 -2.91 -9.96 3.14
CA GLN A 27 -2.16 -11.22 3.34
C GLN A 27 -1.00 -11.10 4.34
N LEU A 28 -1.09 -10.22 5.34
CA LEU A 28 0.03 -9.88 6.21
C LEU A 28 0.44 -11.06 7.09
N ASN A 29 -0.51 -11.75 7.72
CA ASN A 29 -0.19 -12.93 8.51
C ASN A 29 0.37 -14.05 7.64
N ALA A 30 -0.22 -14.33 6.47
CA ALA A 30 0.29 -15.35 5.56
C ALA A 30 1.75 -15.07 5.14
N ARG A 31 2.12 -13.79 5.00
CA ARG A 31 3.45 -13.36 4.56
C ARG A 31 4.49 -13.26 5.68
N PHE A 32 4.08 -12.86 6.89
CA PHE A 32 5.01 -12.51 7.96
C PHE A 32 4.95 -13.43 9.19
N SER A 33 3.90 -14.25 9.35
CA SER A 33 3.75 -15.14 10.52
C SER A 33 4.38 -16.53 10.34
N GLY A 34 4.72 -16.94 9.10
CA GLY A 34 5.46 -18.16 8.79
C GLY A 34 6.89 -17.82 8.41
N GLY A 35 7.88 -18.29 9.19
CA GLY A 35 9.30 -17.94 9.07
C GLY A 35 10.03 -18.38 7.78
N MET A 36 9.51 -18.09 6.59
CA MET A 36 10.17 -18.32 5.31
C MET A 36 10.62 -17.00 4.68
N ASN A 37 11.83 -16.59 5.06
CA ASN A 37 12.69 -15.72 4.28
C ASN A 37 13.08 -16.41 2.96
N LYS A 38 12.22 -16.39 1.94
CA LYS A 38 12.61 -16.57 0.53
C LYS A 38 11.70 -15.75 -0.39
N PHE A 39 11.80 -14.42 -0.28
CA PHE A 39 11.31 -13.54 -1.35
C PHE A 39 12.24 -13.69 -2.56
N LYS A 40 11.81 -14.53 -3.50
CA LYS A 40 12.39 -14.56 -4.85
C LYS A 40 11.82 -13.37 -5.61
N THR A 41 12.74 -12.49 -5.99
CA THR A 41 12.67 -11.40 -6.95
C THR A 41 11.85 -11.80 -8.19
N VAL A 42 10.56 -11.45 -8.27
CA VAL A 42 9.74 -11.62 -9.51
C VAL A 42 8.78 -10.43 -9.76
N LEU A 43 8.94 -9.30 -9.08
CA LEU A 43 8.37 -8.04 -9.54
C LEU A 43 9.41 -6.94 -9.39
N GLY A 44 9.51 -6.09 -10.41
CA GLY A 44 10.54 -5.08 -10.62
C GLY A 44 10.83 -4.21 -9.39
N SER A 45 12.10 -3.82 -9.30
CA SER A 45 12.66 -2.70 -8.53
C SER A 45 11.94 -2.31 -7.23
N PHE A 46 11.91 -3.23 -6.25
CA PHE A 46 11.82 -2.83 -4.85
C PHE A 46 13.20 -2.36 -4.37
N VAL A 47 13.39 -1.05 -4.22
CA VAL A 47 14.39 -0.52 -3.29
C VAL A 47 13.73 -0.47 -1.92
N ASN A 48 13.64 -1.61 -1.23
CA ASN A 48 13.40 -1.57 0.20
C ASN A 48 14.08 -2.68 0.99
N ARG A 49 14.97 -2.27 1.90
CA ARG A 49 15.69 -3.11 2.87
C ARG A 49 14.83 -3.26 4.12
N GLY A 50 14.12 -4.38 4.29
CA GLY A 50 13.68 -4.81 5.62
C GLY A 50 12.28 -5.43 5.66
N GLY A 51 12.22 -6.76 5.82
CA GLY A 51 10.99 -7.56 5.92
C GLY A 51 10.12 -7.36 7.17
N LYS A 52 10.08 -6.14 7.76
CA LYS A 52 9.23 -5.81 8.92
C LYS A 52 8.42 -4.51 8.76
N ALA A 53 8.77 -3.62 7.83
CA ALA A 53 8.10 -2.31 7.70
C ALA A 53 6.61 -2.39 7.28
N PRO A 54 6.18 -3.22 6.30
CA PRO A 54 4.77 -3.22 5.87
C PRO A 54 3.79 -3.71 6.94
N LEU A 55 4.19 -4.74 7.71
CA LEU A 55 3.39 -5.28 8.80
C LEU A 55 3.26 -4.28 9.95
N GLU A 56 4.38 -3.69 10.38
CA GLU A 56 4.38 -2.69 11.45
C GLU A 56 3.60 -1.44 11.05
N ARG A 57 3.71 -0.98 9.80
CA ARG A 57 2.89 0.12 9.28
C ARG A 57 1.40 -0.20 9.36
N ALA A 58 0.99 -1.37 8.88
CA ALA A 58 -0.42 -1.76 8.93
C ALA A 58 -0.93 -1.87 10.37
N LYS A 59 -0.11 -2.40 11.30
CA LYS A 59 -0.42 -2.41 12.74
C LYS A 59 -0.62 -1.01 13.28
N ASN A 60 0.32 -0.11 13.00
CA ASN A 60 0.29 1.27 13.48
C ASN A 60 -0.96 2.00 12.98
N ILE A 61 -1.26 1.89 11.67
CA ILE A 61 -2.47 2.45 11.07
C ILE A 61 -3.75 1.95 11.74
N VAL A 62 -3.89 0.63 11.91
CA VAL A 62 -5.12 0.08 12.53
C VAL A 62 -5.23 0.47 14.01
N ASN A 63 -4.11 0.51 14.73
CA ASN A 63 -4.10 0.88 16.14
C ASN A 63 -4.38 2.37 16.37
N SER A 64 -3.89 3.26 15.50
CA SER A 64 -4.08 4.71 15.64
C SER A 64 -5.42 5.20 15.09
N ASP A 65 -5.83 4.69 13.93
CA ASP A 65 -6.98 5.21 13.19
C ASP A 65 -8.27 4.44 13.52
N GLY A 66 -8.12 3.27 14.16
CA GLY A 66 -9.21 2.38 14.50
C GLY A 66 -9.57 1.44 13.36
N ILE A 67 -9.85 0.18 13.73
CA ILE A 67 -10.22 -0.89 12.79
C ILE A 67 -11.44 -0.53 11.93
N ASP A 68 -12.40 0.21 12.47
CA ASP A 68 -13.61 0.62 11.77
C ASP A 68 -13.32 1.55 10.59
N SER A 69 -12.44 2.55 10.80
CA SER A 69 -12.06 3.50 9.75
C SER A 69 -11.33 2.79 8.61
N VAL A 70 -10.39 1.90 8.94
CA VAL A 70 -9.61 1.15 7.94
C VAL A 70 -10.49 0.15 7.19
N TYR A 71 -11.38 -0.55 7.89
CA TYR A 71 -12.29 -1.52 7.28
C TYR A 71 -13.32 -0.84 6.39
N ASP A 72 -13.97 0.22 6.88
CA ASP A 72 -14.95 0.97 6.09
C ASP A 72 -14.32 1.49 4.79
N ASP A 73 -13.12 2.06 4.87
CA ASP A 73 -12.44 2.56 3.67
C ASP A 73 -12.01 1.44 2.72
N LEU A 74 -11.59 0.28 3.24
CA LEU A 74 -11.30 -0.91 2.44
C LEU A 74 -12.56 -1.41 1.70
N MET A 75 -13.72 -1.40 2.34
CA MET A 75 -14.97 -1.88 1.72
C MET A 75 -15.49 -0.93 0.63
N HIS A 76 -15.10 0.35 0.68
CA HIS A 76 -15.53 1.38 -0.27
C HIS A 76 -14.43 1.86 -1.22
N CYS A 77 -13.25 1.22 -1.19
CA CYS A 77 -12.15 1.59 -2.06
C CYS A 77 -12.42 1.22 -3.52
N THR A 78 -11.81 1.97 -4.43
CA THR A 78 -11.87 1.69 -5.87
C THR A 78 -10.55 1.09 -6.33
N ARG A 79 -10.63 -0.05 -7.03
CA ARG A 79 -9.46 -0.65 -7.66
C ARG A 79 -9.01 0.18 -8.85
N ILE A 80 -7.72 0.49 -8.91
CA ILE A 80 -7.11 1.05 -10.12
C ILE A 80 -7.03 -0.04 -11.20
N ASP A 81 -7.49 0.27 -12.41
CA ASP A 81 -7.60 -0.70 -13.52
C ASP A 81 -6.31 -1.51 -13.73
N ARG A 82 -6.43 -2.83 -13.92
CA ARG A 82 -5.29 -3.75 -14.20
C ARG A 82 -4.11 -3.71 -13.22
N CYS A 83 -4.29 -3.27 -11.97
CA CYS A 83 -3.25 -3.39 -10.94
C CYS A 83 -3.81 -3.91 -9.62
N ASP A 84 -2.94 -4.13 -8.64
CA ASP A 84 -3.27 -4.61 -7.29
C ASP A 84 -3.45 -3.46 -6.29
N ILE A 85 -3.55 -2.21 -6.77
CA ILE A 85 -3.76 -1.02 -5.95
C ILE A 85 -5.23 -0.64 -5.90
N PHE A 86 -5.68 -0.28 -4.70
CA PHE A 86 -7.02 0.14 -4.38
C PHE A 86 -6.95 1.46 -3.59
N ILE A 87 -7.71 2.45 -4.04
CA ILE A 87 -7.73 3.80 -3.46
C ILE A 87 -9.04 3.99 -2.70
N GLY A 88 -8.93 4.19 -1.40
CA GLY A 88 -10.02 4.64 -0.53
C GLY A 88 -10.10 6.17 -0.43
N LYS A 89 -10.85 6.66 0.54
CA LYS A 89 -10.95 8.09 0.90
C LYS A 89 -9.79 8.55 1.76
N LYS A 90 -9.20 7.66 2.57
CA LYS A 90 -8.09 7.96 3.50
C LYS A 90 -6.86 7.12 3.21
N TYR A 91 -7.03 5.88 2.80
CA TYR A 91 -5.94 4.94 2.62
C TYR A 91 -5.78 4.53 1.17
N ILE A 92 -4.57 4.10 0.83
CA ILE A 92 -4.33 3.28 -0.36
C ILE A 92 -3.89 1.91 0.11
N PHE A 93 -4.50 0.89 -0.49
CA PHE A 93 -4.22 -0.51 -0.21
C PHE A 93 -3.59 -1.17 -1.43
N LYS A 94 -2.51 -1.92 -1.23
CA LYS A 94 -2.01 -2.86 -2.24
C LYS A 94 -2.30 -4.26 -1.76
N GLN A 95 -3.09 -4.95 -2.56
CA GLN A 95 -3.56 -6.28 -2.26
C GLN A 95 -2.38 -7.22 -2.01
N GLY A 96 -2.47 -7.97 -0.92
CA GLY A 96 -1.43 -8.89 -0.52
C GLY A 96 -0.13 -8.22 -0.07
N MET A 97 -0.07 -6.91 0.20
CA MET A 97 1.24 -6.32 0.54
C MET A 97 1.19 -5.30 1.66
N PHE A 98 0.52 -4.17 1.46
CA PHE A 98 0.64 -3.05 2.40
C PHE A 98 -0.56 -2.10 2.33
N VAL A 99 -0.68 -1.27 3.35
CA VAL A 99 -1.59 -0.14 3.44
C VAL A 99 -0.80 1.08 3.91
N PHE A 100 -1.19 2.27 3.44
CA PHE A 100 -0.65 3.55 3.89
C PHE A 100 -1.75 4.61 3.86
N ARG A 101 -1.61 5.61 4.73
CA ARG A 101 -2.49 6.78 4.71
C ARG A 101 -2.04 7.69 3.58
N MET A 102 -2.98 8.26 2.83
CA MET A 102 -2.65 9.24 1.80
C MET A 102 -2.03 10.51 2.40
N SER A 103 -2.32 10.81 3.67
CA SER A 103 -1.70 11.88 4.45
C SER A 103 -0.18 11.75 4.58
N ASP A 104 0.31 10.51 4.58
CA ASP A 104 1.71 10.20 4.88
C ASP A 104 2.56 10.20 3.60
N VAL A 105 1.94 10.43 2.44
CA VAL A 105 2.64 10.56 1.16
C VAL A 105 3.36 11.90 1.13
N ARG A 106 4.68 11.88 0.97
CA ARG A 106 5.46 13.09 0.71
C ARG A 106 5.34 13.50 -0.75
N GLU A 107 5.58 12.56 -1.65
CA GLU A 107 5.63 12.81 -3.08
C GLU A 107 5.02 11.64 -3.86
N CYS A 108 4.38 11.97 -4.98
CA CYS A 108 3.88 11.02 -5.97
C CYS A 108 4.39 11.49 -7.33
N TYR A 109 5.14 10.64 -8.03
CA TYR A 109 5.89 11.05 -9.22
C TYR A 109 5.99 9.93 -10.24
N ILE A 110 6.42 10.29 -11.45
CA ILE A 110 6.69 9.34 -12.54
C ILE A 110 8.20 9.14 -12.63
N VAL A 111 8.63 7.89 -12.56
CA VAL A 111 9.99 7.48 -12.92
C VAL A 111 9.97 6.87 -14.31
N ASP A 112 10.92 7.25 -15.16
CA ASP A 112 11.25 6.54 -16.38
C ASP A 112 12.46 5.65 -16.17
N GLU A 113 12.33 4.37 -16.52
CA GLU A 113 13.39 3.38 -16.41
C GLU A 113 13.68 2.81 -17.80
N ALA A 114 14.93 2.88 -18.23
CA ALA A 114 15.36 2.31 -19.50
C ALA A 114 15.38 0.77 -19.38
N SER A 115 14.63 0.09 -20.23
CA SER A 115 14.51 -1.38 -20.28
C SER A 115 14.88 -1.87 -21.67
N GLY A 116 16.19 -2.03 -21.92
CA GLY A 116 16.71 -2.35 -23.24
C GLY A 116 16.51 -1.19 -24.22
N ASP A 117 15.79 -1.44 -25.32
CA ASP A 117 15.46 -0.43 -26.34
C ASP A 117 14.15 0.34 -26.04
N ASP A 118 13.42 -0.06 -24.99
CA ASP A 118 12.15 0.55 -24.60
C ASP A 118 12.28 1.35 -23.29
N ASN A 119 11.41 2.35 -23.11
CA ASN A 119 11.27 3.07 -21.85
C ASN A 119 10.03 2.56 -21.09
N GLU A 120 10.23 2.19 -19.83
CA GLU A 120 9.14 1.91 -18.91
C GLU A 120 8.87 3.13 -18.04
N TYR A 121 7.60 3.34 -17.68
CA TYR A 121 7.20 4.46 -16.84
C TYR A 121 6.44 3.92 -15.64
N HIS A 122 6.80 4.37 -14.44
CA HIS A 122 6.25 3.87 -13.19
C HIS A 122 5.75 5.04 -12.34
N CYS A 123 4.55 4.91 -11.79
CA CYS A 123 4.05 5.80 -10.75
C CYS A 123 4.59 5.33 -9.40
N MET A 124 5.43 6.17 -8.81
CA MET A 124 6.08 5.94 -7.53
C MET A 124 5.48 6.87 -6.48
N VAL A 125 5.44 6.41 -5.23
CA VAL A 125 5.14 7.23 -4.06
C VAL A 125 6.22 7.08 -3.01
N ASP A 126 6.59 8.22 -2.41
CA ASP A 126 7.42 8.27 -1.22
C ASP A 126 6.53 8.52 -0.01
N ILE A 127 6.57 7.61 0.94
CA ILE A 127 5.75 7.61 2.15
C ILE A 127 6.67 7.87 3.34
N SER A 128 6.20 8.67 4.30
CA SER A 128 6.87 8.87 5.57
C SER A 128 5.86 8.94 6.70
N ASP A 129 5.95 7.97 7.58
CA ASP A 129 5.08 7.84 8.73
C ASP A 129 5.88 7.50 10.00
N GLU A 130 5.19 7.16 11.08
CA GLU A 130 5.77 6.71 12.34
C GLU A 130 6.62 5.43 12.21
N THR A 131 6.47 4.69 11.11
CA THR A 131 7.20 3.43 10.83
C THR A 131 8.49 3.68 10.06
N GLY A 132 8.64 4.86 9.44
CA GLY A 132 9.83 5.27 8.68
C GLY A 132 9.47 5.77 7.29
N THR A 133 10.48 5.82 6.42
CA THR A 133 10.34 6.28 5.03
C THR A 133 10.46 5.11 4.07
N ASP A 134 9.52 5.00 3.13
CA ASP A 134 9.52 3.97 2.09
C ASP A 134 9.15 4.54 0.73
N THR A 135 9.75 4.00 -0.32
CA THR A 135 9.37 4.27 -1.72
C THR A 135 8.65 3.05 -2.28
N LEU A 136 7.57 3.28 -3.02
CA LEU A 136 6.79 2.19 -3.59
C LEU A 136 6.27 2.52 -5.00
N GLU A 137 6.38 1.53 -5.88
CA GLU A 137 5.63 1.51 -7.13
C GLU A 137 4.14 1.20 -6.90
N LEU A 138 3.29 2.17 -7.25
CA LEU A 138 1.85 1.95 -7.36
C LEU A 138 1.50 1.25 -8.67
N ARG A 139 2.07 1.70 -9.78
CA ARG A 139 1.66 1.19 -11.10
C ARG A 139 2.66 1.48 -12.21
N LYS A 140 2.91 0.49 -13.07
CA LYS A 140 3.43 0.68 -14.43
C LYS A 140 2.41 1.40 -15.32
N LEU A 141 2.84 2.51 -15.90
CA LEU A 141 2.07 3.42 -16.74
C LEU A 141 2.27 3.14 -18.24
N SER A 142 1.41 3.74 -19.06
CA SER A 142 1.49 3.66 -20.52
C SER A 142 2.76 4.33 -21.05
N ILE A 143 3.31 3.78 -22.13
CA ILE A 143 4.36 4.43 -22.93
C ILE A 143 3.83 5.65 -23.70
N ILE A 144 2.51 5.69 -23.95
CA ILE A 144 1.86 6.78 -24.66
C ILE A 144 1.68 7.96 -23.70
N LYS A 145 2.40 9.06 -23.93
CA LYS A 145 2.47 10.24 -23.04
C LYS A 145 1.11 10.74 -22.55
N VAL A 146 0.10 10.85 -23.43
CA VAL A 146 -1.23 11.35 -23.04
C VAL A 146 -1.94 10.38 -22.09
N GLN A 147 -1.92 9.08 -22.40
CA GLN A 147 -2.50 8.05 -21.53
C GLN A 147 -1.74 7.93 -20.21
N ARG A 148 -0.41 8.04 -20.25
CA ARG A 148 0.45 8.05 -19.07
C ARG A 148 0.06 9.15 -18.10
N GLN A 149 -0.10 10.37 -18.61
CA GLN A 149 -0.48 11.52 -17.78
C GLN A 149 -1.88 11.34 -17.19
N GLN A 150 -2.84 10.85 -17.98
CA GLN A 150 -4.19 10.55 -17.50
C GLN A 150 -4.17 9.49 -16.39
N GLN A 151 -3.44 8.39 -16.59
CA GLN A 151 -3.28 7.34 -15.59
C GLN A 151 -2.64 7.86 -14.31
N PHE A 152 -1.56 8.64 -14.42
CA PHE A 152 -0.90 9.25 -13.26
C PHE A 152 -1.85 10.19 -12.50
N GLU A 153 -2.60 11.05 -13.18
CA GLU A 153 -3.55 11.95 -12.55
C GLU A 153 -4.69 11.22 -11.85
N THR A 154 -5.17 10.09 -12.40
CA THR A 154 -6.17 9.26 -11.73
C THR A 154 -5.68 8.77 -10.35
N ILE A 155 -4.38 8.54 -10.20
CA ILE A 155 -3.76 8.09 -8.95
C ILE A 155 -3.42 9.29 -8.06
N ASN A 156 -2.85 10.36 -8.63
CA ASN A 156 -2.31 11.47 -7.87
C ASN A 156 -3.39 12.42 -7.32
N LYS A 157 -4.49 12.64 -8.06
CA LYS A 157 -5.58 13.53 -7.62
C LYS A 157 -6.16 13.17 -6.24
N PRO A 158 -6.52 11.90 -5.94
CA PRO A 158 -7.02 11.55 -4.61
C PRO A 158 -5.95 11.70 -3.51
N ILE A 159 -4.68 11.44 -3.82
CA ILE A 159 -3.56 11.64 -2.87
C ILE A 159 -3.43 13.12 -2.51
N GLU A 160 -3.34 14.00 -3.51
CA GLU A 160 -3.22 15.45 -3.29
C GLU A 160 -4.46 16.03 -2.60
N ALA A 161 -5.66 15.55 -2.93
CA ALA A 161 -6.88 15.94 -2.24
C ALA A 161 -6.91 15.53 -0.77
N ALA A 162 -6.25 14.42 -0.40
CA ALA A 162 -6.13 14.00 0.99
C ALA A 162 -5.15 14.87 1.78
N LYS A 163 -4.06 15.34 1.16
CA LYS A 163 -3.09 16.27 1.78
C LYS A 163 -3.73 17.60 2.15
N ILE A 164 -4.50 18.19 1.24
CA ILE A 164 -5.16 19.51 1.46
C ILE A 164 -6.13 19.48 2.65
N ARG A 165 -6.76 18.34 2.96
CA ARG A 165 -7.71 18.23 4.08
C ARG A 165 -7.05 18.27 5.47
N LEU A 166 -5.71 18.24 5.52
CA LEU A 166 -4.93 18.24 6.76
C LEU A 166 -4.26 19.59 7.04
N GLU A 167 -4.32 20.52 6.08
CA GLU A 167 -3.89 21.92 6.20
C GLU A 167 -5.08 22.82 6.60
#